data_AF-A0A2R5FWH0-F1
#
_entry.id   AF-A0A2R5FWH0-F1
#
_cell.length_a   1.000
_cell.length_b   1.000
_cell.length_c   1.000
_cell.angle_alpha   90.00
_cell.angle_beta   90.00
_cell.angle_gamma   90.00
#
_symmetry.space_group_name_H-M   'P 1'
#
loop_
_entity.id
_entity.type
_entity.pdbx_description
1 polymer ?
#
loop_
_entity_poly.entity_id
_entity_poly.type
_entity_poly.pdbx_seq_one_letter_code
_entity_poly.pdbx_strand_id
1 'polypeptide(L)'
;MTVVQVKRVVEVVQDFPDIGKRIKQARERDERSLSQICREAGISRAYWYQLEAENLRAPATEGIIRKIEAVLNVDLGVKFQE
;
A
#
# COMPACT_ATOMS: atom_id res chain seq x y z
N MET A 1 -2.59 -6.84 45.52
CA MET A 1 -2.53 -5.60 44.70
C MET A 1 -3.04 -5.94 43.32
N THR A 2 -3.98 -5.17 42.79
CA THR A 2 -4.49 -5.34 41.42
C THR A 2 -3.67 -4.45 40.50
N VAL A 3 -3.14 -5.01 39.41
CA VAL A 3 -2.41 -4.26 38.38
C VAL A 3 -3.27 -4.09 37.14
N VAL A 4 -3.05 -2.99 36.41
CA VAL A 4 -3.71 -2.71 35.13
C VAL A 4 -2.64 -2.54 34.06
N GLN A 5 -2.84 -3.18 32.90
CA GLN A 5 -1.99 -2.98 31.73
C GLN A 5 -2.49 -1.77 30.93
N VAL A 6 -1.57 -0.90 30.51
CA VAL A 6 -1.86 0.28 29.69
C VAL A 6 -1.20 0.10 28.32
N LYS A 7 -1.98 0.30 27.26
CA LYS A 7 -1.51 0.23 25.86
C LYS A 7 -1.32 1.65 25.31
N ARG A 8 -0.20 1.86 24.61
CA ARG A 8 0.02 3.02 23.73
C ARG A 8 0.10 2.53 22.28
N VAL A 9 -0.48 3.29 21.35
CA VAL A 9 -0.29 3.11 19.90
C VAL A 9 0.63 4.24 19.41
N VAL A 10 1.61 3.89 18.58
CA VAL A 10 2.47 4.85 17.88
C VAL A 10 2.17 4.72 16.39
N GLU A 11 1.78 5.83 15.76
CA GLU A 11 1.61 5.91 14.31
C GLU A 11 2.89 6.48 13.70
N VAL A 12 3.44 5.77 12.71
CA VAL A 12 4.62 6.21 11.95
C VAL A 12 4.18 6.45 10.52
N VAL A 13 4.41 7.66 10.03
CA VAL A 13 4.13 8.07 8.65
C VAL A 13 5.45 8.48 8.02
N GLN A 14 5.78 7.88 6.87
CA GLN A 14 7.02 8.12 6.14
C GLN A 14 6.69 8.30 4.66
N ASP A 15 7.36 9.25 4.02
CA ASP A 15 7.23 9.48 2.59
C ASP A 15 8.04 8.46 1.79
N PHE A 16 7.40 7.87 0.78
CA PHE A 16 8.01 6.99 -0.19
C PHE A 16 7.82 7.61 -1.58
N PRO A 17 8.76 8.45 -2.05
CA PRO A 17 8.60 9.14 -3.33
C PRO A 17 8.57 8.15 -4.51
N ASP A 18 7.80 8.49 -5.53
CA ASP A 18 7.59 7.70 -6.75
C ASP A 18 6.95 6.32 -6.52
N ILE A 19 6.36 6.06 -5.35
CA ILE A 19 5.67 4.80 -5.06
C ILE A 19 4.52 4.55 -6.04
N GLY A 20 3.76 5.58 -6.41
CA GLY A 20 2.67 5.50 -7.37
C GLY A 20 3.17 5.12 -8.77
N LYS A 21 4.31 5.69 -9.18
CA LYS A 21 4.98 5.35 -10.44
C LYS A 21 5.47 3.91 -10.46
N ARG A 22 6.05 3.41 -9.35
CA ARG A 22 6.50 2.01 -9.25
C ARG A 22 5.32 1.03 -9.33
N ILE A 23 4.22 1.33 -8.63
CA ILE A 23 2.98 0.55 -8.71
C ILE A 23 2.46 0.50 -10.15
N LYS A 24 2.41 1.65 -10.82
CA LYS A 24 1.98 1.75 -12.22
C LYS A 24 2.84 0.92 -13.16
N GLN A 25 4.16 1.02 -13.04
CA GLN A 25 5.09 0.24 -13.85
C GLN A 25 4.95 -1.27 -13.62
N ALA A 26 4.73 -1.69 -12.37
CA ALA A 26 4.48 -3.10 -12.06
C ALA A 26 3.15 -3.58 -12.66
N ARG A 27 2.08 -2.78 -12.54
CA ARG A 27 0.77 -3.09 -13.15
C ARG A 27 0.88 -3.20 -14.68
N GLU A 28 1.59 -2.29 -15.34
CA GLU A 28 1.68 -2.28 -16.81
C GLU A 28 2.48 -3.46 -17.38
N ARG A 29 3.30 -4.11 -16.56
CA ARG A 29 4.00 -5.36 -16.91
C ARG A 29 3.16 -6.60 -16.62
N ASP A 30 2.05 -6.44 -15.89
CA ASP A 30 1.15 -7.53 -15.54
C ASP A 30 0.19 -7.81 -16.71
N GLU A 31 -0.01 -9.08 -17.02
CA GLU A 31 -0.91 -9.50 -18.11
C GLU A 31 -2.39 -9.41 -17.71
N ARG A 32 -2.68 -9.37 -16.40
CA ARG A 32 -4.05 -9.29 -15.88
C ARG A 32 -4.62 -7.89 -16.09
N SER A 33 -5.94 -7.83 -16.27
CA SER A 33 -6.65 -6.54 -16.29
C SER A 33 -6.56 -5.82 -14.93
N LEU A 34 -6.59 -4.48 -14.95
CA LEU A 34 -6.64 -3.69 -13.71
C LEU A 34 -7.80 -4.13 -12.79
N SER A 35 -8.97 -4.46 -13.36
CA SER A 35 -10.12 -4.92 -12.58
C SER A 35 -9.83 -6.23 -11.82
N GLN A 36 -9.07 -7.15 -12.42
CA GLN A 36 -8.67 -8.39 -11.78
C GLN A 36 -7.64 -8.13 -10.67
N ILE A 37 -6.62 -7.32 -10.96
CA ILE A 37 -5.59 -6.92 -9.97
C ILE A 37 -6.25 -6.25 -8.76
N CYS A 38 -7.16 -5.31 -8.99
CA CYS A 38 -7.94 -4.66 -7.93
C CYS A 38 -8.74 -5.65 -7.07
N ARG A 39 -9.40 -6.63 -7.71
CA ARG A 39 -10.16 -7.67 -6.99
C ARG A 39 -9.26 -8.52 -6.11
N GLU A 40 -8.10 -8.93 -6.62
CA GLU A 40 -7.13 -9.76 -5.89
C GLU A 40 -6.46 -8.97 -4.75
N ALA A 41 -6.16 -7.69 -4.96
CA ALA A 41 -5.60 -6.81 -3.93
C ALA A 41 -6.66 -6.34 -2.91
N GLY A 42 -7.95 -6.58 -3.17
CA GLY A 42 -9.06 -6.15 -2.32
C GLY A 42 -9.22 -4.64 -2.23
N ILE A 43 -8.95 -3.92 -3.33
CA ILE A 43 -9.07 -2.46 -3.40
C ILE A 43 -9.88 -2.00 -4.61
N SER A 44 -10.51 -0.82 -4.50
CA SER A 44 -11.29 -0.25 -5.60
C SER A 44 -10.38 0.30 -6.71
N ARG A 45 -10.89 0.33 -7.96
CA ARG A 45 -10.18 0.95 -9.10
C ARG A 45 -9.91 2.44 -8.87
N ALA A 46 -10.85 3.15 -8.24
CA ALA A 46 -10.68 4.57 -7.92
C ALA A 46 -9.49 4.78 -6.97
N TYR A 47 -9.41 3.97 -5.92
CA TYR A 47 -8.29 4.02 -4.97
C TYR A 47 -6.96 3.63 -5.64
N TRP A 48 -6.97 2.65 -6.54
CA TRP A 48 -5.80 2.29 -7.34
C TRP A 48 -5.27 3.48 -8.17
N TYR A 49 -6.14 4.17 -8.90
CA TYR A 49 -5.72 5.35 -9.67
C TYR A 49 -5.20 6.48 -8.78
N GLN A 50 -5.77 6.66 -7.58
CA GLN A 50 -5.26 7.64 -6.62
C GLN A 50 -3.87 7.27 -6.09
N LEU A 51 -3.60 5.97 -5.86
CA LEU A 51 -2.27 5.47 -5.53
C LEU A 51 -1.27 5.76 -6.65
N GLU A 52 -1.60 5.41 -7.90
CA GLU A 52 -0.71 5.66 -9.04
C GLU A 52 -0.45 7.14 -9.29
N ALA A 53 -1.44 8.00 -9.02
CA ALA A 53 -1.32 9.45 -9.15
C ALA A 53 -0.76 10.13 -7.90
N GLU A 54 -0.45 9.37 -6.84
CA GLU A 54 -0.01 9.87 -5.53
C GLU A 54 -0.93 10.96 -4.94
N ASN A 55 -2.22 10.89 -5.26
CA ASN A 55 -3.23 11.88 -4.90
C ASN A 55 -4.25 11.29 -3.91
N LEU A 56 -3.72 10.74 -2.81
CA LEU A 56 -4.53 10.22 -1.72
C LEU A 56 -4.86 11.31 -0.72
N ARG A 57 -6.06 11.25 -0.13
CA ARG A 57 -6.48 12.17 0.94
C ARG A 57 -5.86 11.84 2.31
N ALA A 58 -5.34 10.62 2.45
CA ALA A 58 -4.69 10.11 3.65
C ALA A 58 -3.56 9.15 3.22
N PRO A 59 -2.53 8.95 4.06
CA PRO A 59 -1.46 8.01 3.74
C PRO A 59 -1.99 6.61 3.41
N ALA A 60 -1.40 5.97 2.41
CA ALA A 60 -1.64 4.55 2.17
C ALA A 60 -1.11 3.74 3.36
N THR A 61 -1.87 2.76 3.82
CA THR A 61 -1.40 1.89 4.91
C THR A 61 -0.37 0.91 4.38
N GLU A 62 0.58 0.51 5.23
CA GLU A 62 1.55 -0.53 4.87
C GLU A 62 0.84 -1.81 4.40
N GLY A 63 -0.24 -2.20 5.06
CA GLY A 63 -1.00 -3.40 4.69
C GLY A 63 -1.57 -3.37 3.27
N ILE A 64 -1.96 -2.20 2.75
CA ILE A 64 -2.36 -2.04 1.34
C ILE A 64 -1.16 -2.23 0.43
N ILE A 65 -0.01 -1.62 0.75
CA ILE A 65 1.21 -1.76 -0.04
C ILE A 65 1.64 -3.24 -0.11
N ARG A 66 1.64 -3.95 1.02
CA ARG A 66 1.98 -5.40 1.05
C ARG A 66 1.04 -6.24 0.20
N LYS A 67 -0.26 -5.93 0.16
CA LYS A 67 -1.22 -6.61 -0.72
C LYS A 67 -0.90 -6.37 -2.19
N ILE A 68 -0.54 -5.14 -2.56
CA ILE A 68 -0.15 -4.81 -3.92
C ILE A 68 1.14 -5.54 -4.32
N GLU A 69 2.15 -5.55 -3.45
CA GLU A 69 3.40 -6.32 -3.63
C GLU A 69 3.11 -7.81 -3.84
N ALA A 70 2.25 -8.40 -3.02
CA ALA A 70 1.89 -9.82 -3.13
C ALA A 70 1.13 -10.13 -4.43
N VAL A 71 0.18 -9.28 -4.82
CA VAL A 71 -0.61 -9.50 -6.04
C VAL A 71 0.23 -9.32 -7.28
N LEU A 72 1.04 -8.26 -7.36
CA LEU A 72 1.89 -7.97 -8.52
C LEU A 72 3.22 -8.76 -8.50
N ASN A 73 3.50 -9.48 -7.41
CA ASN A 73 4.74 -10.22 -7.17
C ASN A 73 5.99 -9.33 -7.36
N VAL A 74 6.02 -8.18 -6.68
CA VAL A 74 7.11 -7.19 -6.73
C VAL A 74 7.50 -6.70 -5.33
N ASP A 75 8.70 -6.15 -5.19
CA ASP A 75 9.13 -5.35 -4.03
C ASP A 75 9.07 -3.86 -4.39
N LEU A 76 8.25 -3.08 -3.68
CA LEU A 76 8.11 -1.65 -3.90
C LEU A 76 9.13 -0.82 -3.09
N GLY A 77 9.92 -1.47 -2.25
CA GLY A 77 10.97 -0.86 -1.44
C GLY A 77 10.46 -0.13 -0.21
N VAL A 78 9.22 -0.40 0.23
CA VAL A 78 8.65 0.21 1.44
C VAL A 78 9.20 -0.50 2.67
N LYS A 79 10.06 0.19 3.41
CA LYS A 79 10.64 -0.26 4.67
C LYS A 79 10.64 0.90 5.66
N PHE A 80 10.02 0.70 6.81
CA PHE A 80 10.11 1.63 7.93
C PHE A 80 11.42 1.35 8.66
N GLN A 81 12.20 2.39 8.93
CA GLN A 81 13.34 2.29 9.82
C GLN A 81 12.82 2.41 11.25
N GLU A 82 13.08 1.39 12.08
CA GLU A 82 12.75 1.40 13.51
C GLU A 82 13.58 2.42 14.29
#